data_AF-A0A353RG72-F1
#
_entry.id   AF-A0A353RG72-F1
#
_cell.length_a   1.000
_cell.length_b   1.000
_cell.length_c   1.000
_cell.angle_alpha   90.00
_cell.angle_beta   90.00
_cell.angle_gamma   90.00
#
_symmetry.space_group_name_H-M   'P 1'
#
loop_
_entity.id
_entity.type
_entity.pdbx_description
1 polymer ?
#
loop_
_entity_poly.entity_id
_entity_poly.type
_entity_poly.pdbx_seq_one_letter_code
_entity_poly.pdbx_strand_id
1 'polypeptide(L)' 'PVTGPGYERGLVFQDPTLFPWLTVQENIASGLVARGVYKARRREIPSYIRLVGLQGFEKSSPHQLSGGMAQR' A
#
# COMPACT_ATOMS: atom_id res chain seq x y z
N PRO A 1 -28.02 6.80 8.70
CA PRO A 1 -27.02 7.55 9.50
C PRO A 1 -25.60 6.98 9.31
N VAL A 2 -24.57 7.82 9.29
CA VAL A 2 -23.16 7.40 9.23
C VAL A 2 -22.62 7.30 10.65
N THR A 3 -22.08 6.14 11.04
CA THR A 3 -21.65 5.85 12.42
C THR A 3 -20.13 5.89 12.62
N GLY A 4 -19.34 6.04 11.54
CA GLY A 4 -17.89 6.13 11.59
C GLY A 4 -17.23 5.82 10.25
N PRO A 5 -15.89 5.87 10.18
CA PRO A 5 -15.14 5.47 8.99
C PRO A 5 -15.17 3.94 8.81
N GLY A 6 -15.44 3.51 7.58
CA GLY A 6 -15.43 2.09 7.19
C GLY A 6 -14.19 1.75 6.36
N TYR A 7 -13.49 0.67 6.70
CA TYR A 7 -12.29 0.21 5.97
C TYR A 7 -12.64 -0.66 4.75
N GLU A 8 -13.92 -0.99 4.56
CA GLU A 8 -14.43 -1.81 3.47
C GLU A 8 -14.41 -1.10 2.10
N ARG A 9 -14.09 0.20 2.04
CA ARG A 9 -13.96 0.98 0.81
C ARG A 9 -12.58 1.61 0.73
N GLY A 10 -11.94 1.53 -0.43
CA GLY A 10 -10.68 2.20 -0.75
C GLY A 10 -10.90 3.37 -1.71
N LEU A 11 -10.01 4.35 -1.65
CA LEU A 11 -9.91 5.44 -2.63
C LEU A 11 -8.68 5.20 -3.50
N VAL A 12 -8.84 5.33 -4.81
CA VAL A 12 -7.75 5.30 -5.78
C VAL A 12 -7.72 6.65 -6.48
N PHE A 13 -6.57 7.31 -6.46
CA PHE A 13 -6.38 8.63 -7.05
C PHE A 13 -5.87 8.51 -8.48
N GLN A 14 -6.12 9.56 -9.29
CA GLN A 14 -5.60 9.64 -10.64
C GLN A 14 -4.07 9.69 -10.65
N ASP A 15 -3.49 10.54 -9.80
CA ASP A 15 -2.06 10.56 -9.54
C ASP A 15 -1.72 9.60 -8.40
N PRO A 16 -0.58 8.89 -8.46
CA PRO A 16 -0.20 7.93 -7.42
C PRO A 16 0.17 8.65 -6.13
N THR A 17 -0.74 8.61 -5.15
CA THR A 17 -0.55 9.22 -3.83
C THR A 17 0.15 8.26 -2.87
N LEU A 18 1.36 7.83 -3.22
CA LEU A 18 2.20 7.04 -2.33
C LEU A 18 2.83 7.95 -1.26
N PHE A 19 3.01 7.44 -0.05
CA PHE A 19 3.78 8.12 0.99
C PHE A 19 5.26 8.17 0.57
N PRO A 20 5.84 9.35 0.33
CA PRO A 20 7.15 9.47 -0.31
C PRO A 20 8.32 9.06 0.61
N TRP A 21 8.09 9.02 1.92
CA TRP A 21 9.07 8.61 2.94
C TRP A 21 8.96 7.13 3.33
N LEU A 22 8.06 6.36 2.70
CA LEU A 22 7.89 4.93 2.94
C LEU A 22 8.37 4.13 1.73
N THR A 23 8.90 2.93 1.96
CA THR A 23 9.16 1.95 0.90
C THR A 23 7.87 1.39 0.28
N VAL A 24 7.95 0.67 -0.84
CA VAL A 24 6.80 -0.03 -1.44
C VAL A 24 6.11 -0.95 -0.43
N GLN A 25 6.89 -1.75 0.30
CA GLN A 25 6.36 -2.67 1.30
C GLN A 25 5.60 -1.92 2.40
N GLU A 26 6.14 -0.78 2.85
CA GLU A 26 5.53 0.04 3.90
C GLU A 26 4.28 0.79 3.41
N ASN A 27 4.29 1.27 2.16
CA ASN A 27 3.11 1.84 1.50
C ASN A 27 1.96 0.81 1.45
N ILE A 28 2.24 -0.42 1.02
CA ILE A 28 1.26 -1.51 1.00
C ILE A 28 0.80 -1.87 2.43
N ALA A 29 1.71 -1.85 3.41
CA ALA A 29 1.40 -2.14 4.81
C ALA A 29 0.55 -1.05 5.49
N SER A 30 0.56 0.19 4.98
CA SER A 30 -0.05 1.36 5.62
C SER A 30 -1.53 1.13 5.98
N GLY A 31 -2.30 0.48 5.10
CA GLY A 31 -3.70 0.14 5.36
C GLY A 31 -3.89 -0.84 6.53
N LEU A 32 -2.97 -1.78 6.71
CA LEU A 32 -3.00 -2.70 7.86
C LEU A 32 -2.60 -2.00 9.17
N VAL A 33 -1.67 -1.04 9.09
CA VAL A 33 -1.25 -0.21 10.23
C VAL A 33 -2.39 0.70 10.67
N ALA A 34 -3.02 1.42 9.74
CA ALA A 34 -4.17 2.29 10.03
C ALA A 34 -5.34 1.54 10.66
N ARG A 35 -5.54 0.26 10.28
CA ARG A 35 -6.55 -0.63 10.86
C ARG A 35 -6.14 -1.27 12.20
N GLY A 36 -4.90 -1.12 12.65
CA GLY A 36 -4.39 -1.75 13.87
C GLY A 36 -4.18 -3.27 13.78
N VAL A 37 -4.22 -3.86 12.58
CA VAL A 37 -4.12 -5.33 12.36
C VAL A 37 -2.79 -5.79 11.79
N TYR A 38 -1.81 -4.89 11.65
CA TYR A 38 -0.51 -5.17 11.05
C TYR A 38 0.17 -6.43 11.61
N LYS A 39 0.26 -6.59 12.94
CA LYS A 39 0.92 -7.75 13.56
C LYS A 39 0.29 -9.10 13.14
N ALA A 40 -1.03 -9.14 13.04
CA ALA A 40 -1.77 -10.35 12.68
C ALA A 40 -1.70 -10.66 11.18
N ARG A 41 -1.60 -9.63 10.32
CA ARG A 41 -1.74 -9.75 8.86
C ARG A 41 -0.49 -9.43 8.05
N ARG A 42 0.63 -9.06 8.67
CA ARG A 42 1.89 -8.74 7.96
C ARG A 42 2.37 -9.81 6.99
N ARG A 43 2.03 -11.08 7.25
CA ARG A 43 2.33 -12.23 6.36
C ARG A 43 1.63 -12.18 5.00
N GLU A 44 0.60 -11.34 4.85
CA GLU A 44 -0.14 -11.12 3.60
C GLU A 44 0.57 -10.11 2.66
N ILE A 45 1.52 -9.32 3.18
CA ILE A 45 2.19 -8.27 2.40
C ILE A 45 2.92 -8.83 1.16
N PRO A 46 3.67 -9.95 1.23
CA PRO A 46 4.29 -10.52 0.04
C PRO A 46 3.30 -10.92 -1.06
N SER A 47 2.09 -11.36 -0.72
CA SER A 47 1.04 -11.62 -1.73
C SER A 47 0.51 -10.35 -2.36
N TYR A 48 0.37 -9.26 -1.59
CA TYR A 48 -0.06 -7.96 -2.13
C TYR A 48 0.99 -7.38 -3.09
N ILE A 49 2.28 -7.46 -2.74
CA ILE A 49 3.38 -7.05 -3.62
C ILE A 49 3.34 -7.81 -4.96
N ARG A 50 3.12 -9.14 -4.90
CA ARG A 50 3.00 -9.95 -6.12
C ARG A 50 1.76 -9.58 -6.93
N LEU A 51 0.64 -9.29 -6.28
CA LEU A 51 -0.61 -8.90 -6.94
C LEU A 51 -0.46 -7.63 -7.78
N VAL A 52 0.27 -6.63 -7.27
CA VAL A 52 0.54 -5.37 -7.98
C VAL A 52 1.75 -5.46 -8.93
N GLY A 53 2.43 -6.60 -8.95
CA GLY A 53 3.57 -6.83 -9.85
C GLY A 53 4.83 -6.03 -9.48
N LEU A 54 5.06 -5.78 -8.19
CA LEU A 54 6.22 -5.04 -7.66
C LEU A 54 7.20 -5.94 -6.90
N GLN A 55 7.20 -7.24 -7.18
CA GLN A 55 8.17 -8.18 -6.61
C GLN A 55 9.60 -7.76 -6.99
N GLY A 56 10.50 -7.69 -6.00
CA GLY A 56 11.87 -7.17 -6.15
C GLY A 56 12.03 -5.67 -5.88
N PHE A 57 10.93 -4.92 -5.71
CA PHE A 57 10.93 -3.49 -5.37
C PHE A 57 10.48 -3.21 -3.94
N GLU A 58 10.44 -4.23 -3.07
CA GLU A 58 9.85 -4.13 -1.73
C GLU A 58 10.47 -3.02 -0.89
N LYS A 59 11.79 -2.82 -1.05
CA LYS A 59 12.58 -1.82 -0.32
C LYS A 59 12.79 -0.53 -1.10
N SER A 60 12.25 -0.42 -2.31
CA SER A 60 12.37 0.78 -3.12
C SER A 60 11.44 1.86 -2.59
N SER A 61 11.90 3.11 -2.67
CA SER A 61 11.09 4.29 -2.39
C SER A 61 10.30 4.71 -3.65
N PRO A 62 9.18 5.44 -3.53
CA PRO A 62 8.34 5.84 -4.66
C PRO A 62 9.08 6.57 -5.78
N HIS A 63 10.09 7.37 -5.46
CA HIS A 63 10.90 8.10 -6.45
C HIS A 63 11.78 7.18 -7.32
N GLN A 64 11.91 5.90 -6.98
CA GLN A 64 12.66 4.89 -7.74
C GLN A 64 11.74 4.08 -8.66
N LEU A 65 10.43 4.32 -8.63
CA LEU A 65 9.44 3.65 -9.46
C LEU A 65 9.18 4.47 -10.71
N SER A 66 8.93 3.80 -11.84
CA SER A 66 8.32 4.48 -12.99
C SER A 66 6.88 4.90 -12.65
N GLY A 67 6.32 5.88 -13.37
CA GLY A 67 4.94 6.32 -13.14
C GLY A 67 3.93 5.17 -13.20
N GLY A 68 4.09 4.26 -14.18
CA GLY A 68 3.23 3.08 -14.30
C GLY A 68 3.48 2.02 -13.21
N MET A 69 4.64 2.01 -12.56
CA MET A 69 4.87 1.18 -11.36
C MET A 69 4.22 1.80 -10.12
N ALA A 70 4.27 3.12 -9.98
CA ALA A 70 3.65 3.82 -8.85
C ALA A 70 2.11 3.80 -8.88
N GLN A 71 1.50 3.66 -10.06
CA GLN A 71 0.04 3.60 -10.24
C GLN A 71 -0.57 2.23 -9.88
N ARG A 72 0.23 1.18 -9.77
CA ARG A 72 -0.20 -0.20 -9.49
C ARG A 72 -0.23 -0.48 -8.00
#